data_AF-A0A383BHY6-F1
#
_entry.id   AF-A0A383BHY6-F1
#
_cell.length_a   1.000
_cell.length_b   1.000
_cell.length_c   1.000
_cell.angle_alpha   90.00
_cell.angle_beta   90.00
_cell.angle_gamma   90.00
#
_symmetry.space_group_name_H-M   'P 1'
#
loop_
_entity.id
_entity.type
_entity.pdbx_description
1 polymer ?
#
loop_
_entity_poly.entity_id
_entity_poly.type
_entity_poly.pdbx_seq_one_letter_code
_entity_poly.pdbx_strand_id
1 'polypeptide(L)' 'MLTIYAPPGATIPKNKMKLVISKIRGVTSYGMLCSGAELNLSDESDGIVELSNAKYKKKI' A
#
# COMPACT_ATOMS: atom_id res chain seq x y z
N MET A 1 6.90 11.38 5.99
CA MET A 1 6.75 9.93 5.77
C MET A 1 6.15 9.73 4.39
N LEU A 2 6.87 9.09 3.48
CA LEU A 2 6.36 8.71 2.16
C LEU A 2 6.01 7.23 2.24
N THR A 3 4.85 6.84 1.73
CA THR A 3 4.39 5.46 1.75
C THR A 3 3.61 5.15 0.48
N ILE A 4 3.32 3.87 0.25
CA ILE A 4 2.59 3.42 -0.92
C ILE A 4 1.11 3.34 -0.58
N TYR A 5 0.34 4.15 -1.30
CA TYR A 5 -1.11 4.17 -1.21
C TYR A 5 -1.72 3.39 -2.37
N ALA A 6 -2.54 2.40 -2.06
CA ALA A 6 -3.29 1.62 -3.03
C ALA A 6 -4.75 2.11 -3.07
N PRO A 7 -5.19 2.70 -4.20
CA PRO A 7 -6.55 3.19 -4.34
C PRO A 7 -7.55 2.02 -4.43
N PRO A 8 -8.83 2.27 -4.15
CA PRO A 8 -9.86 1.26 -4.33
C PRO A 8 -9.98 0.93 -5.82
N GLY A 9 -9.99 -0.36 -6.13
CA GLY A 9 -9.90 -0.90 -7.48
C GLY A 9 -8.51 -1.41 -7.84
N ALA A 10 -7.46 -1.07 -7.07
CA ALA A 10 -6.13 -1.63 -7.25
C ALA A 10 -6.09 -3.11 -6.88
N THR A 11 -5.29 -3.89 -7.61
CA THR A 11 -5.08 -5.31 -7.34
C THR A 11 -3.74 -5.51 -6.65
N ILE A 12 -3.76 -6.07 -5.46
CA ILE A 12 -2.55 -6.39 -4.70
C ILE A 12 -1.85 -7.59 -5.37
N PRO A 13 -0.60 -7.45 -5.84
CA PRO A 13 0.08 -8.53 -6.57
C PRO A 13 0.38 -9.76 -5.71
N LYS A 14 0.57 -9.60 -4.38
CA LYS A 14 0.81 -10.73 -3.46
C LYS A 14 -0.35 -11.73 -3.43
N ASN A 15 -1.58 -11.24 -3.23
CA ASN A 15 -2.75 -12.09 -3.02
C ASN A 15 -3.78 -12.02 -4.17
N LYS A 16 -3.45 -11.30 -5.26
CA LYS A 16 -4.37 -10.94 -6.36
C LYS A 16 -5.71 -10.37 -5.89
N MET A 17 -5.72 -9.81 -4.69
CA MET A 17 -6.92 -9.28 -4.06
C MET A 17 -7.19 -7.89 -4.61
N LYS A 18 -8.42 -7.69 -5.10
CA LYS A 18 -8.87 -6.37 -5.55
C LYS A 18 -9.35 -5.57 -4.35
N LEU A 19 -8.73 -4.42 -4.12
CA LEU A 19 -9.18 -3.48 -3.11
C LEU A 19 -10.55 -2.95 -3.52
N VAL A 20 -11.51 -3.01 -2.61
CA VAL A 20 -12.84 -2.46 -2.81
C VAL A 20 -13.14 -1.46 -1.71
N ILE A 21 -13.86 -0.39 -2.08
CA ILE A 21 -14.37 0.56 -1.09
C ILE A 21 -15.30 -0.21 -0.18
N SER A 22 -14.95 -0.27 1.09
CA SER A 22 -15.76 -0.93 2.11
C SER A 22 -15.96 0.00 3.29
N LYS A 23 -17.15 -0.07 3.89
CA LYS A 23 -17.50 0.73 5.06
C LYS A 23 -17.15 -0.08 6.29
N ILE A 24 -16.12 0.33 7.02
CA ILE A 24 -15.65 -0.34 8.22
C ILE A 24 -16.08 0.51 9.41
N ARG A 25 -16.91 -0.06 10.30
CA ARG A 25 -17.39 0.60 11.54
C ARG A 25 -17.99 2.00 11.31
N GLY A 26 -18.69 2.19 10.19
CA GLY A 26 -19.32 3.47 9.84
C GLY A 26 -18.44 4.42 9.02
N VAL A 27 -17.14 4.14 8.87
CA VAL A 27 -16.19 4.95 8.10
C VAL A 27 -15.92 4.28 6.75
N THR A 28 -16.04 5.03 5.67
CA THR A 28 -15.73 4.55 4.33
C THR A 28 -14.22 4.51 4.14
N SER A 29 -13.65 3.33 3.96
CA SER A 29 -12.23 3.19 3.62
C SER A 29 -12.05 3.33 2.11
N TYR A 30 -11.28 4.34 1.70
CA TYR A 30 -10.97 4.61 0.30
C TYR A 30 -9.61 4.01 -0.08
N GLY A 31 -9.34 2.77 0.27
CA GLY A 31 -8.09 2.10 -0.10
C GLY A 31 -7.27 1.62 1.10
N MET A 32 -5.99 1.37 0.87
CA MET A 32 -5.09 0.74 1.82
C MET A 32 -3.67 1.29 1.69
N LEU A 33 -2.94 1.38 2.80
CA LEU A 33 -1.50 1.62 2.80
C LEU A 33 -0.81 0.27 2.70
N CYS A 34 0.03 0.08 1.69
CA CYS A 34 0.65 -1.20 1.42
C CYS A 34 2.04 -1.32 2.05
N SER A 35 2.38 -2.55 2.37
CA SER A 35 3.71 -3.03 2.80
C SER A 35 4.56 -3.46 1.59
N GLY A 36 5.86 -3.66 1.83
CA GLY A 36 6.77 -4.20 0.82
C GLY A 36 6.35 -5.59 0.33
N ALA A 37 5.77 -6.40 1.23
CA ALA A 37 5.28 -7.72 0.88
C ALA A 37 4.01 -7.72 0.03
N GLU A 38 3.07 -6.80 0.28
CA GLU A 38 1.88 -6.68 -0.57
C GLU A 38 2.23 -6.39 -2.02
N LEU A 39 3.31 -5.66 -2.25
CA LEU A 39 3.83 -5.31 -3.57
C LEU A 39 4.75 -6.37 -4.18
N ASN A 40 4.99 -7.49 -3.50
CA ASN A 40 5.91 -8.53 -3.96
C ASN A 40 7.35 -7.99 -4.15
N LEU A 41 7.73 -6.99 -3.36
CA LEU A 41 9.08 -6.39 -3.39
C LEU A 41 10.01 -6.99 -2.33
N SER A 42 9.44 -7.52 -1.24
CA SER A 42 10.14 -8.24 -0.17
C SER A 42 9.19 -9.27 0.47
N ASP A 43 9.70 -10.31 1.12
CA ASP A 43 8.87 -11.21 1.95
C ASP A 43 8.47 -10.59 3.30
N GLU A 44 9.11 -9.49 3.68
CA GLU A 44 8.89 -8.80 4.96
C GLU A 44 7.51 -8.14 5.01
N SER A 45 6.65 -8.67 5.88
CA SER A 45 5.31 -8.15 6.17
C SER A 45 5.29 -7.34 7.48
N ASP A 46 6.44 -6.81 7.91
CA ASP A 46 6.67 -6.20 9.23
C ASP A 46 5.93 -4.86 9.43
N GLY A 47 5.36 -4.27 8.36
CA GLY A 47 4.55 -3.07 8.46
C GLY A 47 4.34 -2.34 7.14
N ILE A 48 3.72 -1.15 7.22
CA ILE A 48 3.53 -0.25 6.09
C ILE A 48 4.91 0.16 5.54
N VAL A 49 5.09 0.09 4.22
CA VAL A 49 6.39 0.44 3.63
C VAL A 49 6.62 1.94 3.80
N GLU A 50 7.72 2.28 4.48
CA GLU A 50 8.18 3.65 4.53
C GLU A 50 9.27 3.85 3.46
N LEU A 51 8.97 4.72 2.50
CA LEU A 51 9.93 5.14 1.50
C LEU A 51 10.78 6.27 2.09
N SER A 52 12.08 6.01 2.27
CA SER A 52 13.01 7.04 2.73
C SER A 52 13.13 8.15 1.69
N ASN A 53 12.80 9.38 2.09
CA ASN A 53 12.81 10.55 1.20
C ASN A 53 14.21 10.79 0.56
N ALA A 54 15.28 10.35 1.22
CA ALA A 54 16.66 10.45 0.71
C ALA A 54 16.94 9.57 -0.53
N LYS A 55 16.31 8.39 -0.65
CA LYS A 55 16.51 7.49 -1.82
C LYS A 55 15.72 7.93 -3.04
N TYR A 56 14.57 8.59 -2.85
CA TYR A 56 13.64 8.95 -3.93
C TYR A 56 13.72 10.43 -4.35
N LYS A 57 14.54 11.24 -3.67
CA LYS A 57 14.79 12.65 -4.01
C LYS A 57 15.42 12.90 -5.39
N LYS A 58 15.86 11.85 -6.10
CA LYS A 58 16.62 11.96 -7.36
C LYS A 58 15.80 11.67 -8.63
N LYS A 59 14.48 11.45 -8.53
CA LYS A 59 13.60 11.19 -9.68
C LYS A 59 12.23 11.85 -9.55
N ILE A 60 12.19 13.10 -9.12
CA ILE A 60 11.04 14.00 -9.28
C ILE A 60 11.53 15.18 -10.12
#